data_AF-A0A846CAE3-F1
#
_entry.id   AF-A0A846CAE3-F1
#
_cell.length_a   1.000
_cell.length_b   1.000
_cell.length_c   1.000
_cell.angle_alpha   90.00
_cell.angle_beta   90.00
_cell.angle_gamma   90.00
#
_symmetry.space_group_name_H-M   'P 1'
#
loop_
_entity.id
_entity.type
_entity.pdbx_description
1 polymer ?
#
loop_
_entity_poly.entity_id
_entity_poly.type
_entity_poly.pdbx_seq_one_letter_code
_entity_poly.pdbx_strand_id
1 'polypeptide(L)' 'DCSVCGTRVKKSLSTRTHRCHTCGTVMHRDHNAAKQILLKGIYSVPQGIRYLKLVDRTTSV' A
#
# COMPACT_ATOMS: atom_id res chain seq x y z
N ASP A 1 6.68 -1.38 -5.49
CA ASP A 1 5.54 -2.29 -5.61
C ASP A 1 4.24 -1.50 -5.52
N CYS A 2 3.24 -1.87 -6.32
CA CYS A 2 1.93 -1.23 -6.30
C CYS A 2 1.22 -1.60 -4.99
N SER A 3 0.71 -0.60 -4.28
CA SER A 3 -0.02 -0.80 -3.02
C SER A 3 -1.38 -1.48 -3.17
N VAL A 4 -1.87 -1.63 -4.41
CA VAL A 4 -3.18 -2.22 -4.71
C VAL A 4 -3.04 -3.67 -5.16
N CYS A 5 -2.19 -3.95 -6.15
CA CYS A 5 -2.07 -5.28 -6.74
C CYS A 5 -0.72 -5.98 -6.48
N GLY A 6 0.20 -5.34 -5.76
CA GLY A 6 1.53 -5.89 -5.46
C GLY A 6 2.54 -5.83 -6.61
N THR A 7 2.13 -5.57 -7.86
CA THR A 7 3.04 -5.57 -9.02
C THR A 7 4.21 -4.60 -8.85
N ARG A 8 5.42 -5.07 -9.17
CA ARG A 8 6.62 -4.24 -9.16
C ARG A 8 6.69 -3.35 -10.41
N VAL A 9 6.54 -2.04 -10.20
CA VAL A 9 6.68 -1.01 -11.26
C VAL A 9 8.01 -0.28 -11.10
N LYS A 10 8.97 -0.54 -12.00
CA LYS A 10 10.27 0.15 -12.07
C LYS A 10 10.08 1.61 -12.49
N LYS A 11 10.81 2.54 -11.85
CA LYS A 11 10.80 3.98 -12.13
C LYS A 11 11.96 4.68 -11.45
N SER A 12 12.38 5.84 -11.98
CA SER A 12 13.42 6.68 -11.39
C SER A 12 12.95 7.44 -10.14
N LEU A 13 13.89 7.99 -9.36
CA LEU A 13 13.57 8.89 -8.24
C LEU A 13 12.86 10.19 -8.69
N SER A 14 13.09 10.62 -9.93
CA SER A 14 12.43 11.79 -10.53
C SER A 14 10.97 11.53 -10.90
N THR A 15 10.56 10.27 -11.06
CA THR A 15 9.17 9.92 -11.40
C THR A 15 8.26 10.04 -10.16
N ARG A 16 7.53 11.17 -10.05
CA ARG A 16 6.65 11.46 -8.91
C ARG A 16 5.29 10.77 -8.96
N THR A 17 4.83 10.35 -10.13
CA THR A 17 3.54 9.66 -10.30
C THR A 17 3.76 8.14 -10.37
N HIS A 18 3.09 7.39 -9.50
CA HIS A 18 2.92 5.96 -9.65
C HIS A 18 1.75 5.68 -10.59
N ARG A 19 2.03 5.08 -11.75
CA ARG A 19 1.04 4.50 -12.66
C ARG A 19 1.29 2.99 -12.73
N CYS A 20 0.33 2.17 -12.33
CA CYS A 20 0.44 0.71 -12.41
C CYS A 20 -0.13 0.21 -13.72
N HIS A 21 0.69 -0.50 -14.51
CA HIS A 21 0.25 -1.09 -15.78
C HIS A 21 -0.61 -2.36 -15.60
N THR A 22 -0.69 -2.92 -14.39
CA THR A 22 -1.45 -4.15 -14.12
C THR A 22 -2.86 -3.86 -13.60
N CYS A 23 -3.02 -2.93 -12.66
CA CYS A 23 -4.32 -2.62 -12.05
C CYS A 23 -4.83 -1.21 -12.38
N GLY A 24 -4.11 -0.44 -13.20
CA GLY A 24 -4.52 0.91 -13.59
C GLY A 24 -4.40 1.98 -12.50
N THR A 25 -3.94 1.64 -11.29
CA THR A 25 -3.82 2.60 -10.18
C THR A 25 -2.91 3.77 -10.54
N VAL A 26 -3.39 5.00 -10.36
CA VAL A 26 -2.63 6.24 -10.56
C VAL A 26 -2.66 7.09 -9.29
N MET A 27 -1.50 7.36 -8.70
CA MET A 27 -1.37 8.24 -7.52
C MET A 27 0.05 8.77 -7.35
N HIS A 28 0.30 9.65 -6.39
CA HIS A 28 1.67 10.07 -6.05
C HIS A 28 2.52 8.89 -5.54
N ARG A 29 3.80 8.84 -5.95
CA ARG A 29 4.73 7.76 -5.63
C ARG A 29 4.89 7.58 -4.13
N ASP A 30 5.02 8.68 -3.39
CA ASP A 30 5.29 8.63 -1.96
C ASP A 30 4.06 8.18 -1.16
N HIS A 31 2.85 8.52 -1.64
CA HIS A 31 1.61 7.99 -1.08
C HIS A 31 1.50 6.47 -1.33
N ASN A 32 1.80 6.00 -2.54
CA ASN A 32 1.85 4.56 -2.82
C ASN A 32 2.90 3.85 -1.93
N ALA A 33 4.05 4.48 -1.68
CA ALA A 33 5.09 3.93 -0.82
C ALA A 33 4.63 3.86 0.65
N ALA A 34 3.98 4.91 1.16
CA ALA A 34 3.42 4.93 2.52
C ALA A 34 2.40 3.81 2.73
N LYS A 35 1.49 3.59 1.76
CA LYS A 35 0.56 2.45 1.79
C LYS A 35 1.28 1.10 1.85
N GLN A 36 2.35 0.92 1.06
CA GLN A 36 3.15 -0.30 1.11
C GLN A 36 3.86 -0.50 2.47
N ILE A 37 4.39 0.56 3.07
CA ILE A 37 5.02 0.50 4.41
C ILE A 37 3.98 0.12 5.46
N LEU A 38 2.80 0.75 5.42
CA LEU A 38 1.68 0.43 6.30
C LEU A 38 1.25 -1.04 6.18
N LEU A 39 1.06 -1.53 4.96
CA LEU A 39 0.72 -2.93 4.72
C LEU A 39 1.77 -3.86 5.32
N LYS A 40 3.07 -3.63 5.05
CA LYS A 40 4.15 -4.41 5.64
C LYS A 40 4.11 -4.40 7.16
N GLY A 41 3.96 -3.23 7.79
CA GLY A 41 3.86 -3.11 9.24
C GLY A 41 2.69 -3.89 9.84
N ILE A 42 1.54 -3.90 9.17
CA ILE A 42 0.37 -4.70 9.57
C ILE A 42 0.65 -6.20 9.44
N TYR A 43 1.38 -6.63 8.41
CA TYR A 43 1.75 -8.05 8.24
C TYR A 43 2.90 -8.49 9.14
N SER A 44 3.69 -7.56 9.69
CA SER A 44 4.78 -7.85 10.62
C SER A 44 4.33 -8.05 12.07
N VAL A 45 3.08 -7.74 12.43
CA VAL A 45 2.54 -7.95 13.78
C VAL A 45 1.81 -9.30 13.92
N PRO A 46 1.70 -9.87 15.14
CA PRO A 46 0.92 -11.08 15.38
C PRO A 46 -0.53 -10.98 14.90
N GLN A 47 -1.10 -12.10 14.46
CA GLN A 47 -2.44 -12.15 13.84
C GLN A 47 -3.54 -11.52 14.71
N GLY A 48 -3.48 -11.67 16.04
CA GLY A 48 -4.44 -11.06 16.97
C GLY A 48 -4.44 -9.52 16.92
N ILE A 49 -3.26 -8.91 16.85
CA ILE A 49 -3.09 -7.45 16.72
C ILE A 49 -3.45 -6.99 15.30
N ARG A 50 -3.16 -7.81 14.30
CA ARG A 50 -3.50 -7.55 12.90
C ARG A 50 -5.01 -7.43 12.70
N TYR A 51 -5.78 -8.35 13.27
CA TYR A 51 -7.24 -8.36 13.18
C TYR A 51 -7.84 -7.09 13.77
N LEU A 52 -7.44 -6.72 14.99
CA LEU A 52 -7.93 -5.50 15.67
C LEU A 52 -7.74 -4.24 14.80
N LYS A 53 -6.51 -4.02 14.30
CA LYS A 53 -6.15 -2.86 13.45
C LYS A 53 -6.86 -2.83 12.09
N LEU A 54 -7.39 -3.95 11.62
CA LEU A 54 -8.16 -4.02 10.37
C LEU A 54 -9.64 -3.77 10.64
N VAL A 55 -10.19 -4.33 11.72
CA VAL A 55 -11.57 -4.10 12.16
C VAL A 55 -11.81 -2.62 12.40
N ASP A 56 -10.94 -1.94 13.15
CA ASP A 56 -11.06 -0.48 13.41
C ASP A 56 -11.18 0.34 12.12
N ARG A 57 -10.56 -0.13 11.04
CA ARG A 57 -10.56 0.53 9.73
C ARG A 57 -11.85 0.31 8.95
N THR A 58 -12.51 -0.83 9.17
CA THR A 58 -13.76 -1.21 8.50
C THR A 58 -15.01 -0.80 9.29
N THR A 59 -14.87 -0.57 10.60
CA THR A 59 -15.98 -0.17 11.50
C THR A 59 -16.01 1.32 11.80
N SER A 60 -15.08 2.12 11.27
CA SER A 60 -15.16 3.58 11.30
C SER A 60 -16.20 4.07 10.30
N VAL A 61 -17.48 3.92 10.65
CA VAL A 61 -18.63 4.68 10.11
C VAL A 61 -19.04 5.75 11.10
#